data_AF-A0A1H5TPL1-F1
#
_entry.id   AF-A0A1H5TPL1-F1
#
_cell.length_a   1.000
_cell.length_b   1.000
_cell.length_c   1.000
_cell.angle_alpha   90.00
_cell.angle_beta   90.00
_cell.angle_gamma   90.00
#
_symmetry.space_group_name_H-M   'P 1'
#
loop_
_entity.id
_entity.type
_entity.pdbx_description
1 polymer ?
#
loop_
_entity_poly.entity_id
_entity_poly.type
_entity_poly.pdbx_seq_one_letter_code
_entity_poly.pdbx_strand_id
1 'polypeptide(L)' 'MPTNSPSSQIEDLVDFFGRWPRMRQEAVSLREDPKLAPEQATMLEWMIFVIDRVGPADLDHQEGSNL' A
#
# COMPACT_ATOMS: atom_id res chain seq x y z
N MET A 1 16.15 13.43 21.92
CA MET A 1 14.73 13.67 21.57
C MET A 1 14.36 12.69 20.47
N PRO A 2 13.44 11.73 20.65
CA PRO A 2 12.91 11.00 19.51
C PRO A 2 11.82 11.87 18.87
N THR A 3 12.06 12.32 17.65
CA THR A 3 11.06 12.97 16.79
C THR A 3 10.06 11.91 16.35
N ASN A 4 9.01 11.71 17.15
CA ASN A 4 7.83 10.97 16.72
C ASN A 4 7.16 11.80 15.61
N SER A 5 7.42 11.46 14.35
CA SER A 5 6.80 12.17 13.22
C SER A 5 5.41 11.58 13.01
N PRO A 6 4.32 12.33 13.24
CA PRO A 6 2.95 11.82 13.12
C PRO A 6 2.51 11.58 11.66
N SER A 7 3.42 11.61 10.68
CA SER A 7 3.13 11.52 9.25
C SER A 7 3.27 10.11 8.65
N SER A 8 3.54 9.08 9.46
CA SER A 8 3.80 7.72 8.97
C SER A 8 2.62 6.75 9.12
N GLN A 9 1.53 7.18 9.76
CA GLN A 9 0.34 6.34 9.90
C GLN A 9 -0.61 6.60 8.71
N ILE A 10 -1.02 5.51 8.08
CA ILE A 10 -2.16 5.50 7.15
C ILE A 10 -3.40 5.43 8.04
N GLU A 11 -4.26 6.44 7.96
CA GLU A 11 -5.40 6.57 8.87
C GLU A 11 -6.59 5.71 8.43
N ASP A 12 -6.83 5.66 7.13
CA ASP A 12 -7.89 4.85 6.53
C ASP A 12 -7.51 4.38 5.13
N LEU A 13 -8.40 3.60 4.53
CA LEU A 13 -8.21 3.03 3.20
C LEU A 13 -8.17 4.12 2.12
N VAL A 14 -8.94 5.21 2.26
CA VAL A 14 -8.99 6.32 1.30
C VAL A 14 -7.66 7.08 1.30
N ASP A 15 -7.10 7.37 2.47
CA ASP A 15 -5.79 7.97 2.68
C ASP A 15 -4.68 7.08 2.09
N PHE A 16 -4.79 5.76 2.26
CA PHE A 16 -3.89 4.81 1.59
C PHE A 16 -3.95 4.92 0.07
N PHE A 17 -5.15 4.91 -0.52
CA PHE A 17 -5.32 5.03 -1.97
C PHE A 17 -4.81 6.36 -2.52
N GLY A 18 -5.00 7.45 -1.78
CA GLY A 18 -4.44 8.75 -2.14
C GLY A 18 -2.91 8.74 -2.17
N ARG A 19 -2.26 7.97 -1.28
CA ARG A 19 -0.79 7.86 -1.18
C ARG A 19 -0.20 6.75 -2.06
N TRP A 20 -1.02 5.78 -2.49
CA TRP A 20 -0.57 4.60 -3.25
C TRP A 20 0.26 4.94 -4.48
N PRO A 21 -0.08 5.94 -5.34
CA PRO A 21 0.73 6.23 -6.52
C PRO A 21 2.21 6.51 -6.21
N ARG A 22 2.49 7.15 -5.08
CA ARG A 22 3.87 7.39 -4.60
C ARG A 22 4.47 6.12 -3.99
N MET A 23 3.76 5.48 -3.08
CA MET A 23 4.23 4.26 -2.40
C MET A 23 4.49 3.12 -3.38
N ARG A 24 3.72 3.04 -4.47
CA ARG A 24 3.89 2.07 -5.55
C ARG A 24 5.23 2.22 -6.23
N GLN A 25 5.71 3.45 -6.47
CA GLN A 25 7.03 3.67 -7.06
C GLN A 25 8.13 3.13 -6.15
N GLU A 26 8.01 3.37 -4.84
CA GLU A 26 8.94 2.85 -3.83
C GLU A 26 8.90 1.31 -3.77
N ALA A 27 7.70 0.71 -3.81
CA ALA A 27 7.51 -0.74 -3.83
C ALA A 27 8.09 -1.40 -5.10
N VAL A 28 7.90 -0.79 -6.27
CA VAL A 28 8.50 -1.26 -7.53
C VAL A 28 10.02 -1.18 -7.46
N SER A 29 10.58 -0.08 -6.96
CA SER A 29 12.02 0.06 -6.78
C SER A 29 12.58 -0.97 -5.80
N LEU A 30 11.85 -1.32 -4.74
CA LEU A 30 12.27 -2.34 -3.78
C LEU A 30 12.26 -3.74 -4.39
N ARG A 31 11.28 -4.05 -5.24
CA ARG A 31 11.22 -5.33 -5.98
C ARG A 31 12.42 -5.50 -6.91
N GLU A 32 12.92 -4.41 -7.46
CA GLU A 32 14.08 -4.40 -8.37
C GLU A 32 15.43 -4.43 -7.64
N ASP A 33 15.44 -4.39 -6.30
CA ASP A 33 16.66 -4.52 -5.51
C ASP A 33 17.26 -5.93 -5.70
N PRO A 34 18.49 -6.05 -6.24
CA PRO A 34 19.14 -7.34 -6.46
C PRO A 34 19.48 -8.10 -5.16
N LYS A 35 19.34 -7.47 -3.99
CA LYS A 35 19.51 -8.11 -2.67
C LYS A 35 18.24 -8.79 -2.18
N LEU A 36 17.09 -8.53 -2.80
CA LEU A 36 15.82 -9.13 -2.44
C LEU A 36 15.79 -10.59 -2.92
N ALA A 37 15.35 -11.51 -2.06
CA ALA A 37 15.22 -12.91 -2.47
C ALA A 37 14.12 -13.04 -3.56
N PRO A 38 14.25 -13.97 -4.52
CA PRO A 38 13.26 -14.15 -5.59
C PRO A 38 11.83 -14.35 -5.07
N GLU A 39 11.67 -15.06 -3.96
CA GLU A 39 10.38 -15.31 -3.32
C GLU A 39 9.78 -14.02 -2.72
N GLN A 40 10.63 -13.16 -2.17
CA GLN A 40 10.22 -11.86 -1.62
C GLN A 40 9.84 -10.88 -2.73
N ALA A 41 10.59 -10.86 -3.83
CA ALA A 41 10.27 -10.07 -5.02
C ALA A 41 8.93 -10.50 -5.61
N THR A 42 8.69 -11.81 -5.70
CA THR A 42 7.42 -12.38 -6.14
C THR A 42 6.30 -11.96 -5.20
N MET A 43 6.43 -12.17 -3.90
CA MET A 43 5.41 -11.75 -2.93
C MET A 43 5.07 -10.25 -3.05
N LEU A 44 6.09 -9.39 -3.19
CA LEU A 44 5.90 -7.95 -3.34
C LEU A 44 5.18 -7.59 -4.65
N GLU A 45 5.47 -8.29 -5.74
CA GLU A 45 4.75 -8.14 -7.01
C GLU A 45 3.26 -8.48 -6.86
N TRP A 46 2.93 -9.56 -6.15
CA TRP A 46 1.54 -9.94 -5.91
C TRP A 46 0.82 -8.91 -5.04
N MET A 47 1.51 -8.34 -4.03
CA MET A 47 0.95 -7.24 -3.23
C MET A 47 0.65 -6.02 -4.08
N ILE A 48 1.60 -5.57 -4.93
CA ILE A 48 1.38 -4.44 -5.85
C ILE A 48 0.19 -4.72 -6.76
N PHE A 49 0.10 -5.92 -7.32
CA PHE A 49 -0.98 -6.32 -8.23
C PHE A 49 -2.36 -6.32 -7.57
N VAL A 50 -2.46 -6.80 -6.32
CA VAL A 50 -3.71 -6.76 -5.57
C VAL A 50 -4.13 -5.32 -5.30
N ILE A 51 -3.21 -4.47 -4.85
CA ILE A 51 -3.50 -3.08 -4.51
C ILE A 51 -3.85 -2.25 -5.76
N ASP A 52 -3.18 -2.48 -6.89
CA ASP A 52 -3.48 -1.84 -8.18
C ASP A 52 -4.90 -2.14 -8.69
N ARG A 53 -5.53 -3.21 -8.19
CA ARG A 53 -6.89 -3.62 -8.56
C ARG A 53 -7.97 -3.12 -7.64
N VAL A 54 -7.62 -2.62 -6.47
CA VAL A 54 -8.59 -2.02 -5.56
C VAL A 54 -8.92 -0.63 -6.12
N GLY A 55 -10.18 -0.43 -6.49
CA GLY A 55 -10.68 0.83 -7.03
C GLY A 55 -11.49 1.62 -6.01
N PRO A 56 -11.90 2.86 -6.33
CA PRO A 56 -12.78 3.67 -5.47
C PRO A 56 -14.06 2.93 -5.06
N ALA A 57 -14.59 2.06 -5.93
CA ALA A 57 -15.80 1.27 -5.67
C ALA A 57 -15.64 0.23 -4.55
N ASP A 58 -14.41 -0.21 -4.25
CA ASP A 58 -14.11 -1.10 -3.13
C ASP A 58 -14.04 -0.33 -1.80
N LEU A 59 -13.88 1.00 -1.84
CA LEU A 59 -13.76 1.87 -0.66
C LEU A 59 -15.14 2.21 -0.08
N ASP A 60 -16.15 2.31 -0.93
CA ASP A 60 -17.52 2.65 -0.56
C ASP A 60 -18.22 1.55 0.26
N HIS A 61 -17.67 0.35 0.33
CA HIS A 61 -18.26 -0.78 1.07
C HIS A 61 -18.04 -0.69 2.60
N GLN A 62 -17.29 0.29 3.10
CA GLN A 62 -17.00 0.43 4.55
C GLN A 62 -18.02 1.27 5.33
N GLU A 63 -18.93 1.99 4.67
CA GLU A 63 -19.95 2.84 5.33
C GLU A 63 -21.25 2.07 5.70
N GLY A 64 -21.32 0.75 5.48
CA GLY A 64 -22.60 0.01 5.47
C GLY A 64 -22.73 -1.21 6.38
N SER A 65 -21.82 -1.49 7.31
CA SER A 65 -21.93 -2.65 8.20
C SER A 65 -22.17 -2.26 9.65
N ASN A 66 -23.35 -1.71 9.91
CA ASN A 66 -23.98 -1.73 11.23
C ASN A 66 -25.39 -2.31 11.06
N LEU A 67 -25.48 -3.64 11.08
CA LEU A 67 -26.72 -4.41 11.21
C LEU A 67 -26.56 -5.38 12.38
#